data_AF-A0A7S3LAP0-F1
#
_entry.id   AF-A0A7S3LAP0-F1
#
_cell.length_a   1.000
_cell.length_b   1.000
_cell.length_c   1.000
_cell.angle_alpha   90.00
_cell.angle_beta   90.00
_cell.angle_gamma   90.00
#
_symmetry.space_group_name_H-M   'P 1'
#
loop_
_entity.id
_entity.type
_entity.pdbx_description
1 polymer ?
#
loop_
_entity_poly.entity_id
_entity_poly.type
_entity_poly.pdbx_seq_one_letter_code
_entity_poly.pdbx_strand_id
1 'polypeptide(L)'
;MQASFWEGQEAERLHLEVEVERVICKLDKKIRREYDTALEVFPQLVRKETKIMDFLRTVDYDVPKAAMRLVMYWKLRKAMFKERWLLPMTQTGTGALSMDEIETLRSGYAVCFNRSGKGIMVLHDHSRLPHFDGALHAKNIMYYCTTLTDEATQTQGISIVFVIRSGDRPQEDFKREAWEMLRTALPVRFKQLLVVQAYEEGREYLLNFLAYQTTRVLQVKTQQHTEHLMGDSLRNTLSLLEARGIEKQHLPPCLGGDYTYNKFADWVRMRVSMEDIMSPAPLKNNRLTPKLLCGGSNSPSPTSTSQAPSSTDSTETAITKPSSKKKATRKRKKKLLEPPVPNDDEAKKLNALYSRRAYHKRKLEMLGLEEQVKCLETENESLRKKATRFESFLQKALQLVQSHEGGQQESNADLQPLPYGNNCIFPANHMNIGITLN
;
A
#
# COMPACT_ATOMS: atom_id res chain seq x y z
N MET A 1 17.24 -40.22 9.54
CA MET A 1 15.77 -40.26 9.41
C MET A 1 15.17 -38.87 9.10
N GLN A 2 15.56 -37.79 9.80
CA GLN A 2 15.08 -36.44 9.44
C GLN A 2 15.59 -35.96 8.07
N ALA A 3 16.87 -36.18 7.72
CA ALA A 3 17.43 -35.78 6.42
C ALA A 3 16.70 -36.42 5.23
N SER A 4 16.44 -37.73 5.27
CA SER A 4 15.71 -38.45 4.21
C SER A 4 14.26 -37.99 4.05
N PHE A 5 13.63 -37.51 5.13
CA PHE A 5 12.29 -36.92 5.07
C PHE A 5 12.30 -35.56 4.36
N TRP A 6 13.26 -34.70 4.68
CA TRP A 6 13.43 -33.40 4.03
C TRP A 6 13.80 -33.52 2.54
N GLU A 7 14.68 -34.47 2.20
CA GLU A 7 15.03 -34.76 0.80
C GLU A 7 13.82 -35.19 -0.03
N GLY A 8 12.94 -36.02 0.54
CA GLY A 8 11.69 -36.42 -0.11
C GLY A 8 10.75 -35.24 -0.37
N GLN A 9 10.58 -34.36 0.61
CA GLN A 9 9.71 -33.17 0.47
C GLN A 9 10.26 -32.17 -0.56
N GLU A 10 11.57 -31.93 -0.58
CA GLU A 10 12.16 -31.01 -1.56
C GLU A 10 12.11 -31.59 -2.98
N ALA A 11 12.30 -32.91 -3.15
CA ALA A 11 12.15 -33.57 -4.45
C ALA A 11 10.71 -33.49 -4.98
N GLU A 12 9.71 -33.71 -4.12
CA GLU A 12 8.29 -33.56 -4.47
C GLU A 12 7.96 -32.10 -4.84
N ARG A 13 8.46 -31.16 -4.05
CA ARG A 13 8.31 -29.73 -4.33
C ARG A 13 8.88 -29.37 -5.71
N LEU A 14 10.12 -29.73 -5.99
CA LEU A 14 10.77 -29.46 -7.27
C LEU A 14 10.00 -30.13 -8.43
N HIS A 15 9.50 -31.34 -8.23
CA HIS A 15 8.67 -32.02 -9.22
C HIS A 15 7.40 -31.23 -9.56
N LEU A 16 6.68 -30.72 -8.55
CA LEU A 16 5.49 -29.91 -8.74
C LEU A 16 5.79 -28.57 -9.41
N GLU A 17 6.88 -27.90 -9.03
CA GLU A 17 7.31 -26.66 -9.67
C GLU A 17 7.59 -26.86 -11.18
N VAL A 18 8.31 -27.94 -11.53
CA VAL A 18 8.58 -28.33 -12.92
C VAL A 18 7.30 -28.66 -13.69
N GLU A 19 6.33 -29.33 -13.06
CA GLU A 19 5.05 -29.64 -13.71
C GLU A 19 4.22 -28.38 -13.98
N VAL A 20 4.22 -27.41 -13.06
CA VAL A 20 3.56 -26.11 -13.30
C VAL A 20 4.17 -25.40 -14.49
N GLU A 21 5.49 -25.32 -14.58
CA GLU A 21 6.17 -24.71 -15.73
C GLU A 21 5.83 -25.45 -17.04
N ARG A 22 5.81 -26.78 -17.02
CA ARG A 22 5.40 -27.61 -18.16
C ARG A 22 3.97 -27.30 -18.61
N VAL A 23 3.03 -27.11 -17.68
CA VAL A 23 1.65 -26.72 -18.00
C VAL A 23 1.61 -25.31 -18.58
N ILE A 24 2.34 -24.34 -18.01
CA ILE A 24 2.44 -22.98 -18.58
C ILE A 24 2.95 -23.04 -20.03
N CYS A 25 3.95 -23.89 -20.32
CA CYS A 25 4.46 -24.11 -21.67
C CYS A 25 3.44 -24.70 -22.66
N LYS A 26 2.34 -25.29 -22.18
CA LYS A 26 1.23 -25.81 -23.01
C LYS A 26 0.05 -24.84 -23.15
N LEU A 27 -0.03 -23.79 -22.33
CA LEU A 27 -1.07 -22.77 -22.44
C LEU A 27 -0.96 -21.98 -23.76
N ASP A 28 -2.09 -21.46 -24.23
CA ASP A 28 -2.15 -20.61 -25.42
C ASP A 28 -1.21 -19.39 -25.26
N LYS A 29 -0.41 -19.11 -26.29
CA LYS A 29 0.57 -18.00 -26.29
C LYS A 29 -0.05 -16.64 -25.98
N LYS A 30 -1.30 -16.41 -26.39
CA LYS A 30 -2.04 -15.17 -26.10
C LYS A 30 -2.34 -15.03 -24.62
N ILE A 31 -2.58 -16.14 -23.91
CA ILE A 31 -2.89 -16.13 -22.47
C ILE A 31 -1.64 -15.86 -21.66
N ARG A 32 -0.51 -16.52 -21.99
CA ARG A 32 0.75 -16.40 -21.25
C ARG A 32 1.70 -15.30 -21.70
N ARG A 33 1.30 -14.50 -22.70
CA ARG A 33 2.15 -13.47 -23.32
C ARG A 33 2.85 -12.58 -22.30
N GLU A 34 2.10 -12.08 -21.31
CA GLU A 34 2.64 -11.19 -20.27
C GLU A 34 3.65 -11.88 -19.35
N TYR A 35 3.41 -13.15 -19.00
CA TYR A 35 4.35 -13.95 -18.24
C TYR A 35 5.63 -14.21 -19.03
N ASP A 36 5.51 -14.68 -20.28
CA ASP A 36 6.65 -14.93 -21.18
C ASP A 36 7.50 -13.66 -21.35
N THR A 37 6.85 -12.50 -21.52
CA THR A 37 7.54 -11.21 -21.63
C THR A 37 8.28 -10.84 -20.34
N ALA A 38 7.66 -11.03 -19.17
CA ALA A 38 8.32 -10.75 -17.89
C ALA A 38 9.52 -11.67 -17.65
N LEU A 39 9.39 -12.96 -18.01
CA LEU A 39 10.44 -13.96 -17.88
C LEU A 39 11.63 -13.67 -18.81
N GLU A 40 11.36 -13.20 -20.04
CA GLU A 40 12.39 -12.82 -21.01
C GLU A 40 13.14 -11.54 -20.59
N VAL A 41 12.42 -10.50 -20.18
CA VAL A 41 13.01 -9.18 -19.92
C VAL A 41 13.62 -9.08 -18.50
N PHE A 42 12.93 -9.62 -17.49
CA PHE A 42 13.35 -9.52 -16.08
C PHE A 42 13.13 -10.84 -15.31
N PRO A 43 13.86 -11.93 -15.64
CA PRO A 43 13.67 -13.24 -15.03
C PRO A 43 13.86 -13.22 -13.50
N GLN A 44 14.75 -12.37 -12.99
CA GLN A 44 14.97 -12.24 -11.54
C GLN A 44 13.77 -11.64 -10.82
N LEU A 45 13.03 -10.73 -11.46
CA LEU A 45 11.80 -10.19 -10.89
C LEU A 45 10.72 -11.29 -10.79
N VAL A 46 10.61 -12.11 -11.84
CA VAL A 46 9.68 -13.26 -11.86
C VAL A 46 10.00 -14.23 -10.72
N ARG A 47 11.27 -14.61 -10.54
CA ARG A 47 11.69 -15.48 -9.43
C ARG A 47 11.43 -14.88 -8.05
N LYS A 48 11.63 -13.57 -7.90
CA LYS A 48 11.47 -12.87 -6.61
C LYS A 48 10.00 -12.72 -6.21
N GLU A 49 9.13 -12.34 -7.14
CA GLU A 49 7.73 -12.02 -6.84
C GLU A 49 6.76 -13.17 -7.04
N THR A 50 7.06 -14.13 -7.92
CA THR A 50 6.15 -15.24 -8.24
C THR A 50 6.79 -16.60 -7.96
N LYS A 51 6.87 -16.97 -6.67
CA LYS A 51 7.30 -18.31 -6.28
C LYS A 51 6.17 -19.29 -6.58
N ILE A 52 6.45 -20.33 -7.38
CA ILE A 52 5.42 -21.27 -7.85
C ILE A 52 4.65 -21.93 -6.69
N MET A 53 5.35 -22.25 -5.58
CA MET A 53 4.74 -22.85 -4.40
C MET A 53 3.66 -21.99 -3.74
N ASP A 54 3.77 -20.66 -3.84
CA ASP A 54 2.77 -19.75 -3.29
C ASP A 54 1.43 -19.93 -4.02
N PHE A 55 1.49 -20.14 -5.33
CA PHE A 55 0.33 -20.41 -6.17
C PHE A 55 -0.23 -21.81 -5.93
N LEU A 56 0.63 -22.84 -5.86
CA LEU A 56 0.22 -24.22 -5.58
C LEU A 56 -0.54 -24.34 -4.27
N ARG A 57 0.01 -23.84 -3.16
CA ARG A 57 -0.65 -23.87 -1.84
C ARG A 57 -2.02 -23.18 -1.87
N THR A 58 -2.12 -22.09 -2.62
CA THR A 58 -3.38 -21.33 -2.73
C THR A 58 -4.49 -22.12 -3.43
N VAL A 59 -4.17 -23.09 -4.29
CA VAL A 59 -5.15 -23.90 -5.03
C VAL A 59 -5.08 -25.39 -4.68
N ASP A 60 -4.68 -25.73 -3.46
CA ASP A 60 -4.60 -27.12 -2.96
C ASP A 60 -3.76 -28.02 -3.87
N TYR A 61 -2.64 -27.48 -4.34
CA TYR A 61 -1.67 -28.16 -5.22
C TYR A 61 -2.23 -28.61 -6.58
N ASP A 62 -3.35 -28.04 -7.03
CA ASP A 62 -3.87 -28.19 -8.39
C ASP A 62 -2.94 -27.47 -9.39
N VAL A 63 -2.07 -28.25 -10.04
CA VAL A 63 -1.05 -27.76 -10.98
C VAL A 63 -1.66 -26.92 -12.11
N PRO A 64 -2.70 -27.37 -12.85
CA PRO A 64 -3.35 -26.55 -13.86
C PRO A 64 -3.88 -25.20 -13.35
N LYS A 65 -4.52 -25.17 -12.18
CA LYS A 65 -5.03 -23.92 -11.60
C LYS A 65 -3.89 -23.01 -11.15
N ALA A 66 -2.82 -23.55 -10.58
CA ALA A 66 -1.65 -22.78 -10.15
C ALA A 66 -0.96 -22.13 -11.35
N ALA A 67 -0.74 -22.90 -12.43
CA ALA A 67 -0.20 -22.40 -13.69
C ALA A 67 -1.04 -21.25 -14.26
N MET A 68 -2.36 -21.41 -14.32
CA MET A 68 -3.27 -20.37 -14.80
C MET A 68 -3.22 -19.11 -13.92
N ARG A 69 -3.25 -19.26 -12.60
CA ARG A 69 -3.21 -18.15 -11.65
C ARG A 69 -1.91 -17.35 -11.77
N LEU A 70 -0.77 -18.04 -11.92
CA LEU A 70 0.54 -17.40 -12.13
C LEU A 70 0.56 -16.57 -13.41
N VAL A 71 0.03 -17.09 -14.51
CA VAL A 71 -0.08 -16.33 -15.76
C VAL A 71 -1.02 -15.13 -15.61
N MET A 72 -2.15 -15.31 -14.91
CA MET A 72 -3.09 -14.21 -14.63
C MET A 72 -2.48 -13.13 -13.73
N TYR A 73 -1.57 -13.47 -12.81
CA TYR A 73 -0.83 -12.50 -12.00
C TYR A 73 -0.11 -11.47 -12.87
N TRP A 74 0.66 -11.91 -13.86
CA TRP A 74 1.42 -11.00 -14.73
C TRP A 74 0.53 -10.17 -15.64
N LYS A 75 -0.60 -10.75 -16.08
CA LYS A 75 -1.62 -10.02 -16.84
C LYS A 75 -2.29 -8.93 -16.00
N LEU A 76 -2.66 -9.25 -14.77
CA LEU A 76 -3.20 -8.29 -13.80
C LEU A 76 -2.19 -7.18 -13.50
N ARG A 77 -0.92 -7.56 -13.25
CA ARG A 77 0.16 -6.62 -12.99
C ARG A 77 0.31 -5.59 -14.09
N LYS A 78 0.33 -6.03 -15.35
CA LYS A 78 0.39 -5.14 -16.51
C LYS A 78 -0.83 -4.23 -16.62
N ALA A 79 -2.01 -4.77 -16.39
CA ALA A 79 -3.24 -3.98 -16.43
C ALA A 79 -3.24 -2.87 -15.36
N MET A 80 -2.74 -3.16 -14.16
CA MET A 80 -2.68 -2.20 -13.05
C MET A 80 -1.59 -1.15 -13.24
N PHE A 81 -0.36 -1.58 -13.51
CA PHE A 81 0.83 -0.71 -13.45
C PHE A 81 1.25 -0.15 -14.82
N LYS A 82 0.50 -0.45 -15.89
CA LYS A 82 0.72 0.06 -17.25
C LYS A 82 2.17 -0.06 -17.69
N GLU A 83 2.90 1.03 -17.89
CA GLU A 83 4.30 1.01 -18.34
C GLU A 83 5.28 0.56 -17.24
N ARG A 84 4.89 0.64 -15.96
CA ARG A 84 5.74 0.36 -14.78
C ARG A 84 5.61 -1.07 -14.26
N TRP A 85 4.85 -1.92 -14.94
CA TRP A 85 4.55 -3.29 -14.49
C TRP A 85 5.76 -4.23 -14.42
N LEU A 86 6.86 -3.91 -15.09
CA LEU A 86 8.12 -4.66 -15.01
C LEU A 86 9.10 -4.09 -13.98
N LEU A 87 8.67 -3.11 -13.18
CA LEU A 87 9.47 -2.61 -12.06
C LEU A 87 9.12 -3.39 -10.78
N PRO A 88 10.05 -3.51 -9.81
CA PRO A 88 9.77 -4.09 -8.49
C PRO A 88 8.65 -3.35 -7.78
N MET A 89 7.74 -4.04 -7.09
CA MET A 89 6.69 -3.38 -6.31
C MET A 89 7.21 -2.97 -4.92
N THR A 90 7.79 -1.78 -4.84
CA THR A 90 8.40 -1.23 -3.62
C THR A 90 7.82 0.13 -3.25
N GLN A 91 7.91 0.47 -1.96
CA GLN A 91 7.54 1.78 -1.40
C GLN A 91 8.67 2.81 -1.53
N THR A 92 9.78 2.50 -2.20
CA THR A 92 10.94 3.39 -2.34
C THR A 92 10.71 4.55 -3.33
N GLY A 93 9.61 4.53 -4.08
CA GLY A 93 9.30 5.52 -5.12
C GLY A 93 9.96 5.25 -6.47
N THR A 94 10.91 4.31 -6.55
CA THR A 94 11.60 3.92 -7.78
C THR A 94 10.99 2.68 -8.46
N GLY A 95 10.03 2.02 -7.79
CA GLY A 95 9.41 0.77 -8.23
C GLY A 95 8.21 0.92 -9.16
N ALA A 96 7.27 -0.02 -9.10
CA ALA A 96 6.02 0.01 -9.85
C ALA A 96 5.02 1.04 -9.30
N LEU A 97 5.06 1.29 -7.99
CA LEU A 97 4.11 2.18 -7.29
C LEU A 97 4.41 3.67 -7.54
N SER A 98 3.38 4.48 -7.80
CA SER A 98 3.46 5.95 -7.87
C SER A 98 3.58 6.57 -6.47
N MET A 99 3.93 7.87 -6.42
CA MET A 99 4.00 8.58 -5.13
C MET A 99 2.63 8.63 -4.44
N ASP A 100 1.55 8.89 -5.19
CA ASP A 100 0.18 8.91 -4.66
C ASP A 100 -0.25 7.52 -4.13
N GLU A 101 0.16 6.45 -4.82
CA GLU A 101 -0.09 5.06 -4.39
C GLU A 101 0.67 4.75 -3.10
N ILE A 102 1.93 5.19 -3.00
CA ILE A 102 2.77 5.05 -1.80
C ILE A 102 2.20 5.87 -0.64
N GLU A 103 1.78 7.10 -0.86
CA GLU A 103 1.16 7.95 0.15
C GLU A 103 -0.11 7.30 0.70
N THR A 104 -0.97 6.80 -0.20
CA THR A 104 -2.18 6.05 0.18
C THR A 104 -1.80 4.82 1.00
N LEU A 105 -0.79 4.05 0.58
CA LEU A 105 -0.33 2.88 1.30
C LEU A 105 0.20 3.23 2.70
N ARG A 106 0.92 4.34 2.81
CA ARG A 106 1.51 4.84 4.06
C ARG A 106 0.50 5.51 4.99
N SER A 107 -0.72 5.80 4.53
CA SER A 107 -1.75 6.42 5.37
C SER A 107 -2.23 5.51 6.52
N GLY A 108 -1.97 4.20 6.40
CA GLY A 108 -2.40 3.21 7.37
C GLY A 108 -3.87 2.85 7.26
N TYR A 109 -4.52 3.15 6.12
CA TYR A 109 -5.89 2.71 5.88
C TYR A 109 -6.04 1.19 5.83
N ALA A 110 -4.97 0.47 5.50
CA ALA A 110 -4.94 -0.99 5.51
C ALA A 110 -3.74 -1.45 6.32
N VAL A 111 -3.99 -2.18 7.41
CA VAL A 111 -2.96 -2.72 8.30
C VAL A 111 -3.10 -4.23 8.35
N CYS A 112 -1.99 -4.95 8.20
CA CYS A 112 -1.98 -6.41 8.21
C CYS A 112 -1.38 -6.94 9.50
N PHE A 113 -2.04 -7.95 10.08
CA PHE A 113 -1.62 -8.62 11.30
C PHE A 113 -1.49 -10.12 11.02
N ASN A 114 -0.34 -10.70 11.36
CA ASN A 114 -0.17 -12.15 11.34
C ASN A 114 -0.84 -12.73 12.60
N ARG A 115 -1.79 -13.65 12.40
CA ARG A 115 -2.44 -14.36 13.50
C ARG A 115 -1.85 -15.76 13.54
N SER A 116 -1.16 -16.09 14.63
CA SER A 116 -0.49 -17.38 14.82
C SER A 116 -1.38 -18.57 14.41
N GLY A 117 -1.06 -19.19 13.27
CA GLY A 117 -1.78 -20.33 12.69
C GLY A 117 -3.18 -20.04 12.12
N LYS A 118 -3.64 -18.78 12.06
CA LYS A 118 -4.98 -18.38 11.57
C LYS A 118 -4.94 -17.54 10.29
N GLY A 119 -3.77 -17.39 9.68
CA GLY A 119 -3.56 -16.56 8.48
C GLY A 119 -3.42 -15.08 8.81
N ILE A 120 -3.67 -14.23 7.83
CA ILE A 120 -3.56 -12.77 7.99
C ILE A 120 -4.92 -12.15 8.27
N MET A 121 -4.95 -11.17 9.17
CA MET A 121 -6.05 -10.22 9.28
C MET A 121 -5.65 -8.87 8.68
N VAL A 122 -6.50 -8.33 7.82
CA VAL A 122 -6.36 -6.97 7.30
C VAL A 122 -7.41 -6.08 7.95
N LEU A 123 -6.98 -5.11 8.73
CA LEU A 123 -7.82 -4.03 9.21
C LEU A 123 -7.88 -2.94 8.14
N HIS A 124 -9.07 -2.67 7.62
CA HIS A 124 -9.31 -1.73 6.53
C HIS A 124 -10.20 -0.58 7.02
N ASP A 125 -9.60 0.59 7.24
CA ASP A 125 -10.22 1.79 7.80
C ASP A 125 -10.25 2.92 6.76
N HIS A 126 -11.41 3.08 6.12
CA HIS A 126 -11.62 4.08 5.06
C HIS A 126 -11.43 5.52 5.56
N SER A 127 -11.62 5.79 6.86
CA SER A 127 -11.47 7.17 7.38
C SER A 127 -10.02 7.64 7.38
N ARG A 128 -9.07 6.76 7.03
CA ARG A 128 -7.64 7.08 6.91
C ARG A 128 -7.18 7.25 5.48
N LEU A 129 -8.08 7.15 4.50
CA LEU A 129 -7.74 7.42 3.12
C LEU A 129 -7.70 8.94 2.92
N PRO A 130 -6.58 9.50 2.43
CA PRO A 130 -6.51 10.94 2.14
C PRO A 130 -7.46 11.30 0.99
N HIS A 131 -7.52 10.41 0.00
CA HIS A 131 -8.38 10.45 -1.17
C HIS A 131 -8.69 9.00 -1.55
N PHE A 132 -9.81 8.76 -2.22
CA PHE A 132 -10.12 7.42 -2.70
C PHE A 132 -10.23 7.40 -4.19
N ASP A 133 -9.53 6.42 -4.71
CA ASP A 133 -9.60 5.99 -6.08
C ASP A 133 -9.57 4.47 -6.02
N GLY A 134 -10.61 3.83 -6.56
CA GLY A 134 -10.70 2.37 -6.59
C GLY A 134 -9.50 1.73 -7.30
N ALA A 135 -8.88 2.41 -8.27
CA ALA A 135 -7.68 1.94 -8.93
C ALA A 135 -6.44 1.99 -8.03
N LEU A 136 -6.31 3.02 -7.18
CA LEU A 136 -5.25 3.08 -6.15
C LEU A 136 -5.40 1.93 -5.16
N HIS A 137 -6.65 1.65 -4.74
CA HIS A 137 -6.92 0.58 -3.80
C HIS A 137 -6.53 -0.80 -4.34
N ALA A 138 -6.84 -1.08 -5.61
CA ALA A 138 -6.49 -2.35 -6.27
C ALA A 138 -4.98 -2.62 -6.27
N LYS A 139 -4.18 -1.58 -6.57
CA LYS A 139 -2.71 -1.66 -6.61
C LYS A 139 -2.12 -1.90 -5.23
N ASN A 140 -2.68 -1.25 -4.22
CA ASN A 140 -2.26 -1.43 -2.84
C ASN A 140 -2.61 -2.83 -2.30
N ILE A 141 -3.79 -3.37 -2.66
CA ILE A 141 -4.12 -4.79 -2.37
C ILE A 141 -3.08 -5.71 -3.01
N MET A 142 -2.72 -5.47 -4.28
CA MET A 142 -1.72 -6.27 -4.96
C MET A 142 -0.36 -6.19 -4.25
N TYR A 143 0.05 -5.01 -3.78
CA TYR A 143 1.24 -4.84 -2.97
C TYR A 143 1.18 -5.68 -1.69
N TYR A 144 0.12 -5.55 -0.89
CA TYR A 144 0.00 -6.30 0.36
C TYR A 144 0.02 -7.81 0.12
N CYS A 145 -0.73 -8.29 -0.87
CA CYS A 145 -0.78 -9.71 -1.20
C CYS A 145 0.54 -10.25 -1.77
N THR A 146 1.39 -9.42 -2.35
CA THR A 146 2.70 -9.85 -2.87
C THR A 146 3.79 -9.77 -1.81
N THR A 147 3.69 -8.81 -0.88
CA THR A 147 4.76 -8.51 0.08
C THR A 147 4.58 -9.16 1.43
N LEU A 148 3.35 -9.47 1.81
CA LEU A 148 3.00 -10.01 3.12
C LEU A 148 2.55 -11.46 3.08
N THR A 149 2.51 -12.07 1.90
CA THR A 149 2.15 -13.49 1.78
C THR A 149 3.24 -14.38 2.36
N ASP A 150 2.79 -15.28 3.22
CA ASP A 150 3.54 -16.42 3.73
C ASP A 150 2.71 -17.70 3.51
N GLU A 151 3.26 -18.83 3.93
CA GLU A 151 2.60 -20.12 3.84
C GLU A 151 1.26 -20.17 4.61
N ALA A 152 1.18 -19.50 5.76
CA ALA A 152 -0.06 -19.41 6.53
C ALA A 152 -1.14 -18.64 5.76
N THR A 153 -0.79 -17.56 5.08
CA THR A 153 -1.71 -16.76 4.25
C THR A 153 -2.23 -17.55 3.05
N GLN A 154 -1.38 -18.38 2.45
CA GLN A 154 -1.73 -19.19 1.26
C GLN A 154 -2.67 -20.34 1.62
N THR A 155 -2.51 -20.92 2.81
CA THR A 155 -3.28 -22.09 3.27
C THR A 155 -4.53 -21.70 4.07
N GLN A 156 -4.38 -20.82 5.05
CA GLN A 156 -5.44 -20.37 5.96
C GLN A 156 -6.23 -19.15 5.44
N GLY A 157 -5.64 -18.39 4.52
CA GLY A 157 -6.27 -17.23 3.90
C GLY A 157 -6.20 -15.94 4.71
N ILE A 158 -6.96 -14.96 4.23
CA ILE A 158 -7.02 -13.58 4.69
C ILE A 158 -8.43 -13.30 5.20
N SER A 159 -8.52 -12.73 6.40
CA SER A 159 -9.75 -12.14 6.94
C SER A 159 -9.65 -10.61 6.85
N ILE A 160 -10.63 -9.95 6.26
CA ILE A 160 -10.64 -8.48 6.12
C ILE A 160 -11.71 -7.89 7.04
N VAL A 161 -11.33 -6.90 7.83
CA VAL A 161 -12.19 -6.16 8.76
C VAL A 161 -12.33 -4.73 8.24
N PHE A 162 -13.47 -4.41 7.62
CA PHE A 162 -13.81 -3.07 7.18
C PHE A 162 -14.39 -2.27 8.34
N VAL A 163 -13.68 -1.24 8.78
CA VAL A 163 -14.07 -0.36 9.89
C VAL A 163 -14.99 0.73 9.38
N ILE A 164 -16.16 0.85 9.99
CA ILE A 164 -17.21 1.78 9.60
C ILE A 164 -17.29 2.91 10.64
N ARG A 165 -16.90 4.11 10.22
CA ARG A 165 -16.95 5.38 11.02
C ARG A 165 -17.84 6.44 10.36
N SER A 166 -18.20 7.49 11.10
CA SER A 166 -19.06 8.58 10.59
C SER A 166 -18.34 9.60 9.68
N GLY A 167 -17.03 9.48 9.53
CA GLY A 167 -16.23 10.36 8.66
C GLY A 167 -16.59 10.23 7.19
N ASP A 168 -16.16 11.25 6.43
CA ASP A 168 -16.39 11.31 4.99
C ASP A 168 -15.93 10.03 4.32
N ARG A 169 -16.84 9.48 3.51
CA ARG A 169 -16.54 8.31 2.72
C ARG A 169 -16.50 8.63 1.26
N PRO A 170 -15.43 8.21 0.61
CA PRO A 170 -15.40 8.22 -0.81
C PRO A 170 -16.39 7.23 -1.42
N GLN A 171 -16.86 7.55 -2.62
CA GLN A 171 -17.69 6.64 -3.39
C GLN A 171 -16.86 5.45 -3.88
N GLU A 172 -17.33 4.22 -3.63
CA GLU A 172 -16.62 3.02 -4.03
C GLU A 172 -16.79 2.68 -5.53
N ASP A 173 -15.91 3.20 -6.40
CA ASP A 173 -15.90 2.87 -7.84
C ASP A 173 -15.13 1.57 -8.20
N PHE A 174 -15.23 0.56 -7.35
CA PHE A 174 -14.53 -0.70 -7.58
C PHE A 174 -15.32 -1.66 -8.48
N LYS A 175 -14.91 -1.87 -9.73
CA LYS A 175 -15.64 -2.77 -10.64
C LYS A 175 -15.53 -4.23 -10.21
N ARG A 176 -16.62 -5.00 -10.32
CA ARG A 176 -16.68 -6.43 -9.97
C ARG A 176 -15.63 -7.24 -10.73
N GLU A 177 -15.41 -6.94 -12.00
CA GLU A 177 -14.44 -7.63 -12.85
C GLU A 177 -13.00 -7.45 -12.35
N ALA A 178 -12.68 -6.27 -11.80
CA ALA A 178 -11.38 -6.02 -11.20
C ALA A 178 -11.16 -6.85 -9.93
N TRP A 179 -12.22 -7.03 -9.12
CA TRP A 179 -12.17 -7.87 -7.92
C TRP A 179 -11.97 -9.34 -8.28
N GLU A 180 -12.73 -9.83 -9.25
CA GLU A 180 -12.61 -11.21 -9.69
C GLU A 180 -11.23 -11.48 -10.29
N MET A 181 -10.66 -10.52 -11.01
CA MET A 181 -9.30 -10.62 -11.53
C MET A 181 -8.26 -10.68 -10.39
N LEU A 182 -8.38 -9.83 -9.36
CA LEU A 182 -7.53 -9.90 -8.15
C LEU A 182 -7.61 -11.28 -7.48
N ARG A 183 -8.83 -11.76 -7.23
CA ARG A 183 -9.10 -13.04 -6.55
C ARG A 183 -8.55 -14.24 -7.29
N THR A 184 -8.60 -14.21 -8.63
CA THR A 184 -8.17 -15.32 -9.49
C THR A 184 -6.69 -15.26 -9.86
N ALA A 185 -6.02 -14.13 -9.65
CA ALA A 185 -4.62 -13.92 -10.04
C ALA A 185 -3.64 -13.93 -8.86
N LEU A 186 -4.04 -13.48 -7.66
CA LEU A 186 -3.15 -13.36 -6.52
C LEU A 186 -2.97 -14.70 -5.76
N PRO A 187 -1.79 -15.01 -5.21
CA PRO A 187 -1.55 -16.23 -4.43
C PRO A 187 -2.06 -16.09 -2.98
N VAL A 188 -3.34 -15.71 -2.82
CA VAL A 188 -4.02 -15.58 -1.53
C VAL A 188 -5.42 -16.20 -1.58
N ARG A 189 -5.90 -16.63 -0.41
CA ARG A 189 -7.29 -17.06 -0.20
C ARG A 189 -8.02 -16.00 0.60
N PHE A 190 -9.19 -15.55 0.15
CA PHE A 190 -10.05 -14.66 0.95
C PHE A 190 -11.01 -15.52 1.77
N LYS A 191 -10.80 -15.58 3.09
CA LYS A 191 -11.54 -16.45 4.02
C LYS A 191 -12.80 -15.80 4.55
N GLN A 192 -12.70 -14.55 4.99
CA GLN A 192 -13.78 -13.86 5.68
C GLN A 192 -13.75 -12.36 5.39
N LEU A 193 -14.94 -11.78 5.18
CA LEU A 193 -15.14 -10.34 5.08
C LEU A 193 -16.08 -9.90 6.18
N LEU A 194 -15.59 -9.02 7.06
CA LEU A 194 -16.34 -8.45 8.17
C LEU A 194 -16.52 -6.94 7.94
N VAL A 195 -17.73 -6.46 8.08
CA VAL A 195 -18.05 -5.03 8.12
C VAL A 195 -18.40 -4.71 9.57
N VAL A 196 -17.66 -3.81 10.19
CA VAL A 196 -17.72 -3.60 11.64
C VAL A 196 -17.98 -2.14 11.93
N GLN A 197 -19.09 -1.88 12.62
CA GLN A 197 -19.46 -0.55 13.07
C GLN A 197 -18.62 -0.11 14.27
N ALA A 198 -17.94 1.04 14.14
CA ALA A 198 -17.34 1.72 15.28
C ALA A 198 -18.42 2.21 16.24
N TYR A 199 -18.15 2.19 17.53
CA TYR A 199 -19.08 2.76 18.51
C TYR A 199 -18.91 4.28 18.55
N GLU A 200 -19.91 5.01 18.05
CA GLU A 200 -19.97 6.47 18.08
C GLU A 200 -21.38 6.89 18.53
N GLU A 201 -21.48 7.40 19.76
CA GLU A 201 -22.74 7.76 20.41
C GLU A 201 -23.52 8.80 19.57
N GLY A 202 -24.80 8.52 19.32
CA GLY A 202 -25.70 9.39 18.55
C GLY A 202 -25.51 9.33 17.03
N ARG A 203 -24.66 8.41 16.52
CA ARG A 203 -24.41 8.21 15.08
C ARG A 203 -24.90 6.86 14.56
N GLU A 204 -25.69 6.13 15.34
CA GLU A 204 -26.08 4.74 15.08
C GLU A 204 -26.79 4.60 13.74
N TYR A 205 -27.71 5.51 13.40
CA TYR A 205 -28.44 5.48 12.13
C TYR A 205 -27.52 5.68 10.92
N LEU A 206 -26.59 6.64 10.99
CA LEU A 206 -25.64 6.91 9.92
C LEU A 206 -24.71 5.71 9.71
N LEU A 207 -24.16 5.18 10.81
CA LEU A 207 -23.25 4.06 10.76
C LEU A 207 -23.92 2.78 10.24
N ASN A 208 -25.17 2.52 10.65
CA ASN A 208 -25.97 1.42 10.13
C ASN A 208 -26.19 1.54 8.62
N PHE A 209 -26.52 2.74 8.13
CA PHE A 209 -26.67 2.99 6.71
C PHE A 209 -25.35 2.74 5.94
N LEU A 210 -24.23 3.25 6.45
CA LEU A 210 -22.91 3.08 5.83
C LEU A 210 -22.45 1.62 5.85
N ALA A 211 -22.69 0.90 6.95
CA ALA A 211 -22.38 -0.52 7.06
C ALA A 211 -23.24 -1.37 6.12
N TYR A 212 -24.54 -1.07 6.01
CA TYR A 212 -25.43 -1.71 5.04
C TYR A 212 -24.94 -1.49 3.61
N GLN A 213 -24.61 -0.25 3.23
CA GLN A 213 -24.08 0.05 1.90
C GLN A 213 -22.79 -0.73 1.63
N THR A 214 -21.81 -0.67 2.55
CA THR A 214 -20.53 -1.36 2.42
C THR A 214 -20.73 -2.87 2.29
N THR A 215 -21.59 -3.45 3.13
CA THR A 215 -21.92 -4.89 3.10
C THR A 215 -22.53 -5.29 1.75
N ARG A 216 -23.51 -4.53 1.24
CA ARG A 216 -24.15 -4.80 -0.05
C ARG A 216 -23.14 -4.73 -1.19
N VAL A 217 -22.30 -3.71 -1.18
CA VAL A 217 -21.29 -3.50 -2.21
C VAL A 217 -20.27 -4.64 -2.21
N LEU A 218 -19.78 -5.05 -1.04
CA LEU A 218 -18.86 -6.19 -0.91
C LEU A 218 -19.52 -7.50 -1.33
N GLN A 219 -20.76 -7.80 -0.91
CA GLN A 219 -21.45 -9.03 -1.31
C GLN A 219 -21.62 -9.11 -2.84
N VAL A 220 -22.02 -8.01 -3.49
CA VAL A 220 -22.22 -7.96 -4.95
C VAL A 220 -20.88 -8.11 -5.69
N LYS A 221 -19.84 -7.41 -5.24
CA LYS A 221 -18.52 -7.41 -5.92
C LYS A 221 -17.76 -8.71 -5.70
N THR A 222 -17.85 -9.29 -4.51
CA THR A 222 -17.05 -10.47 -4.12
C THR A 222 -17.76 -11.80 -4.33
N GLN A 223 -19.10 -11.80 -4.40
CA GLN A 223 -19.93 -13.01 -4.30
C GLN A 223 -19.65 -13.85 -3.05
N GLN A 224 -19.02 -13.26 -2.04
CA GLN A 224 -18.77 -13.88 -0.75
C GLN A 224 -19.80 -13.38 0.27
N HIS A 225 -20.10 -14.23 1.25
CA HIS A 225 -20.86 -13.78 2.40
C HIS A 225 -20.03 -12.74 3.16
N THR A 226 -20.60 -11.54 3.32
CA THR A 226 -20.04 -10.48 4.15
C THR A 226 -20.89 -10.36 5.39
N GLU A 227 -20.26 -10.47 6.55
CA GLU A 227 -20.92 -10.41 7.84
C GLU A 227 -20.87 -8.98 8.39
N HIS A 228 -22.01 -8.46 8.81
CA HIS A 228 -22.11 -7.14 9.44
C HIS A 228 -22.18 -7.30 10.96
N LEU A 229 -21.25 -6.68 11.68
CA LEU A 229 -21.17 -6.70 13.14
C LEU A 229 -21.48 -5.31 13.71
N MET A 230 -22.46 -5.27 14.60
CA MET A 230 -22.90 -4.08 15.31
C MET A 230 -23.03 -4.41 16.81
N GLY A 231 -22.19 -3.80 17.63
CA GLY A 231 -22.34 -3.80 19.08
C GLY A 231 -23.01 -2.51 19.56
N ASP A 232 -23.80 -2.62 20.63
CA ASP A 232 -24.43 -1.50 21.35
C ASP A 232 -23.46 -0.76 22.30
N SER A 233 -22.22 -1.22 22.39
CA SER A 233 -21.16 -0.67 23.22
C SER A 233 -19.79 -1.12 22.70
N LEU A 234 -18.72 -0.43 23.08
CA LEU A 234 -17.35 -0.85 22.76
C LEU A 234 -17.05 -2.28 23.24
N ARG A 235 -17.53 -2.63 24.44
CA ARG A 235 -17.33 -3.96 25.03
C ARG A 235 -18.06 -5.05 24.24
N ASN A 236 -19.28 -4.78 23.79
CA ASN A 236 -20.04 -5.72 22.98
C ASN A 236 -19.42 -5.90 21.58
N THR A 237 -19.02 -4.81 20.92
CA THR A 237 -18.30 -4.86 19.63
C THR A 237 -17.02 -5.69 19.73
N LEU A 238 -16.21 -5.48 20.78
CA LEU A 238 -15.02 -6.29 21.02
C LEU A 238 -15.37 -7.77 21.22
N SER A 239 -16.37 -8.09 22.03
CA SER A 239 -16.79 -9.47 22.30
C SER A 239 -17.23 -10.20 21.01
N LEU A 240 -17.97 -9.51 20.11
CA LEU A 240 -18.36 -10.05 18.81
C LEU A 240 -17.15 -10.36 17.92
N LEU A 241 -16.11 -9.52 17.95
CA LEU A 241 -14.88 -9.72 17.18
C LEU A 241 -14.02 -10.86 17.76
N GLU A 242 -13.91 -10.94 19.09
CA GLU A 242 -13.22 -12.02 19.78
C GLU A 242 -13.87 -13.38 19.53
N ALA A 243 -15.20 -13.43 19.43
CA ALA A 243 -15.94 -14.63 19.03
C ALA A 243 -15.59 -15.12 17.60
N ARG A 244 -15.06 -14.25 16.74
CA ARG A 244 -14.51 -14.57 15.40
C ARG A 244 -12.99 -14.76 15.43
N GLY A 245 -12.43 -14.85 16.62
CA GLY A 245 -11.02 -15.06 16.91
C GLY A 245 -10.14 -13.84 16.66
N ILE A 246 -10.70 -12.64 16.52
CA ILE A 246 -9.92 -11.41 16.34
C ILE A 246 -9.51 -10.90 17.71
N GLU A 247 -8.20 -10.79 17.92
CA GLU A 247 -7.64 -10.41 19.21
C GLU A 247 -7.69 -8.89 19.43
N LYS A 248 -7.96 -8.49 20.66
CA LYS A 248 -8.00 -7.09 21.12
C LYS A 248 -6.78 -6.26 20.71
N GLN A 249 -5.58 -6.86 20.73
CA GLN A 249 -4.33 -6.18 20.39
C GLN A 249 -4.19 -5.76 18.92
N HIS A 250 -5.03 -6.30 18.02
CA HIS A 250 -5.04 -5.98 16.60
C HIS A 250 -6.15 -5.00 16.21
N LEU A 251 -6.97 -4.57 17.17
CA LEU A 251 -8.14 -3.73 16.94
C LEU A 251 -7.87 -2.30 17.43
N PRO A 252 -8.37 -1.27 16.73
CA PRO A 252 -8.25 0.10 17.18
C PRO A 252 -9.17 0.40 18.39
N PRO A 253 -8.93 1.47 19.16
CA PRO A 253 -9.75 1.84 20.31
C PRO A 253 -11.23 2.05 19.99
N CYS A 254 -11.56 2.51 18.78
CA CYS A 254 -12.95 2.68 18.34
C CYS A 254 -13.72 1.35 18.18
N LEU A 255 -13.01 0.21 18.22
CA LEU A 255 -13.56 -1.14 18.24
C LEU A 255 -13.27 -1.87 19.58
N GLY A 256 -12.83 -1.13 20.61
CA GLY A 256 -12.51 -1.66 21.94
C GLY A 256 -11.12 -2.28 22.06
N GLY A 257 -10.25 -2.13 21.05
CA GLY A 257 -8.91 -2.71 21.03
C GLY A 257 -7.78 -1.79 21.50
N ASP A 258 -6.55 -2.30 21.47
CA ASP A 258 -5.34 -1.64 21.97
C ASP A 258 -4.38 -1.19 20.85
N TYR A 259 -4.74 -1.42 19.58
CA TYR A 259 -3.90 -1.07 18.43
C TYR A 259 -3.96 0.43 18.14
N THR A 260 -2.79 1.09 18.16
CA THR A 260 -2.67 2.48 17.71
C THR A 260 -1.95 2.53 16.37
N TYR A 261 -2.46 3.36 15.46
CA TYR A 261 -1.90 3.51 14.11
C TYR A 261 -0.48 4.09 14.09
N ASN A 262 0.02 4.64 15.20
CA ASN A 262 1.42 5.07 15.30
C ASN A 262 2.39 3.90 15.06
N LYS A 263 2.00 2.67 15.46
CA LYS A 263 2.76 1.45 15.19
C LYS A 263 2.87 1.13 13.69
N PHE A 264 1.94 1.63 12.87
CA PHE A 264 2.01 1.47 11.42
C PHE A 264 3.17 2.25 10.81
N ALA A 265 3.47 3.45 11.34
CA ALA A 265 4.59 4.25 10.86
C ALA A 265 5.93 3.53 11.07
N ASP A 266 6.09 2.80 12.18
CA ASP A 266 7.24 1.93 12.43
C ASP A 266 7.34 0.82 11.40
N TRP A 267 6.22 0.14 11.12
CA TRP A 267 6.17 -0.89 10.09
C TRP A 267 6.54 -0.35 8.71
N VAL A 268 6.04 0.83 8.32
CA VAL A 268 6.40 1.50 7.06
C VAL A 268 7.90 1.77 7.00
N ARG A 269 8.49 2.34 8.06
CA ARG A 269 9.93 2.63 8.12
C ARG A 269 10.77 1.36 7.97
N MET A 270 10.44 0.32 8.73
CA MET A 270 11.10 -0.98 8.65
C MET A 270 10.98 -1.55 7.24
N ARG A 271 9.78 -1.50 6.66
CA ARG A 271 9.52 -2.07 5.34
C ARG A 271 10.28 -1.36 4.24
N VAL A 272 10.30 -0.03 4.23
CA VAL A 272 11.08 0.77 3.28
C VAL A 272 12.57 0.46 3.40
N SER A 273 13.09 0.36 4.63
CA SER A 273 14.49 0.00 4.88
C SER A 273 14.84 -1.38 4.31
N MET A 274 14.00 -2.39 4.58
CA MET A 274 14.19 -3.74 4.00
C MET A 274 14.17 -3.71 2.47
N GLU A 275 13.23 -2.98 1.87
CA GLU A 275 13.11 -2.88 0.42
C GLU A 275 14.29 -2.16 -0.23
N ASP A 276 14.84 -1.15 0.44
CA ASP A 276 16.03 -0.42 -0.02
C ASP A 276 17.27 -1.32 0.00
N ILE A 277 17.49 -2.07 1.08
CA ILE A 277 18.59 -3.06 1.19
C ILE A 277 18.43 -4.16 0.14
N MET A 278 17.20 -4.61 -0.12
CA MET A 278 16.90 -5.64 -1.12
C MET A 278 16.85 -5.11 -2.56
N SER A 279 16.94 -3.80 -2.75
CA SER A 279 17.04 -3.22 -4.08
C SER A 279 18.46 -3.45 -4.57
N PRO A 280 18.69 -4.08 -5.73
CA PRO A 280 20.02 -4.11 -6.32
C PRO A 280 20.52 -2.67 -6.40
N ALA A 281 21.78 -2.45 -5.99
CA ALA A 281 22.39 -1.14 -5.87
C ALA A 281 21.94 -0.23 -7.03
N PRO A 282 21.54 1.04 -6.74
CA PRO A 282 20.87 1.90 -7.71
C PRO A 282 21.63 1.81 -9.02
N LEU A 283 20.97 1.29 -10.05
CA LEU A 283 21.54 1.13 -11.39
C LEU A 283 22.16 2.48 -11.74
N LYS A 284 23.48 2.62 -11.59
CA LYS A 284 24.20 3.88 -11.72
C LYS A 284 23.93 4.41 -13.12
N ASN A 285 22.93 5.28 -13.28
CA ASN A 285 22.58 6.06 -14.47
C ASN A 285 22.88 5.42 -15.83
N ASN A 286 22.81 4.09 -15.95
CA ASN A 286 22.71 3.45 -17.24
C ASN A 286 21.30 3.77 -17.68
N ARG A 287 21.18 4.88 -18.40
CA ARG A 287 20.04 5.23 -19.23
C ARG A 287 19.76 4.02 -20.13
N LEU A 288 19.03 3.04 -19.59
CA LEU A 288 18.16 2.18 -20.35
C LEU A 288 17.03 3.07 -20.83
N THR A 289 17.36 4.05 -21.69
CA THR A 289 16.42 4.44 -22.73
C THR A 289 16.05 3.12 -23.42
N PRO A 290 14.77 2.80 -23.57
CA PRO A 290 14.33 1.63 -24.33
C PRO A 290 14.69 1.83 -25.81
N LYS A 291 15.98 1.70 -26.14
CA LYS A 291 16.53 1.63 -27.47
C LYS A 291 16.70 0.15 -27.83
N LEU A 292 15.59 -0.57 -27.91
CA LEU A 292 15.56 -1.89 -28.56
C LEU A 292 14.11 -2.14 -28.97
N LEU A 293 13.78 -1.65 -30.18
CA LEU A 293 12.88 -2.25 -31.17
C LEU A 293 12.82 -1.36 -32.43
N CYS A 294 13.96 -0.85 -32.91
CA CYS A 294 14.11 -0.31 -34.28
C CYS A 294 15.57 -0.52 -34.69
N GLY A 295 15.82 -1.42 -35.65
CA GLY A 295 17.14 -1.71 -36.19
C GLY A 295 17.70 -0.53 -36.97
N GLY A 296 19.00 -0.27 -36.79
CA GLY A 296 19.72 0.77 -37.52
C GLY A 296 20.33 0.27 -38.83
N SER A 297 20.54 1.20 -39.76
CA SER A 297 21.54 1.10 -40.82
C SER A 297 22.25 2.45 -40.96
N ASN A 298 23.59 2.41 -40.91
CA ASN A 298 24.49 3.54 -41.07
C ASN A 298 24.48 4.09 -42.51
N SER A 299 24.55 5.43 -42.69
CA SER A 299 25.35 6.11 -43.73
C SER A 299 25.15 7.63 -43.77
N PRO A 300 26.04 8.39 -44.46
CA PRO A 300 26.59 9.66 -43.97
C PRO A 300 25.91 10.94 -44.48
N SER A 301 26.25 12.04 -43.78
CA SER A 301 25.98 13.45 -44.09
C SER A 301 26.19 13.81 -45.56
N PRO A 302 25.37 14.73 -46.11
CA PRO A 302 25.93 16.06 -46.39
C PRO A 302 24.97 17.25 -46.16
N THR A 303 25.59 18.33 -45.69
CA THR A 303 25.58 19.71 -46.21
C THR A 303 24.26 20.37 -46.67
N SER A 304 23.95 21.46 -45.96
CA SER A 304 23.13 22.64 -46.27
C SER A 304 22.77 22.93 -47.74
N THR A 305 21.55 23.43 -48.00
CA THR A 305 21.31 24.73 -48.69
C THR A 305 19.84 25.18 -48.51
N SER A 306 19.72 26.47 -48.26
CA SER A 306 18.54 27.34 -48.14
C SER A 306 17.66 27.38 -49.40
N GLN A 307 16.33 27.48 -49.23
CA GLN A 307 15.47 28.51 -49.87
C GLN A 307 13.98 28.31 -49.52
N ALA A 308 13.32 29.41 -49.17
CA ALA A 308 11.87 29.63 -49.22
C ALA A 308 11.57 30.46 -50.51
N PRO A 309 10.34 30.94 -50.82
CA PRO A 309 9.00 30.68 -50.27
C PRO A 309 7.90 30.54 -51.39
N SER A 310 6.62 30.72 -50.99
CA SER A 310 5.42 31.06 -51.81
C SER A 310 4.72 29.89 -52.51
N SER A 311 3.41 29.84 -52.73
CA SER A 311 2.17 30.53 -52.30
C SER A 311 1.02 29.83 -53.03
N THR A 312 -0.24 30.20 -52.76
CA THR A 312 -1.49 29.91 -53.53
C THR A 312 -2.02 28.47 -53.48
N ASP A 313 -3.31 28.18 -53.60
CA ASP A 313 -4.60 28.85 -53.38
C ASP A 313 -5.66 27.75 -53.68
N SER A 314 -6.92 27.97 -53.28
CA SER A 314 -8.14 27.37 -53.87
C SER A 314 -8.62 25.96 -53.44
N THR A 315 -9.70 25.98 -52.65
CA THR A 315 -11.01 25.29 -52.84
C THR A 315 -11.16 24.23 -53.93
N GLU A 316 -11.72 23.06 -53.57
CA GLU A 316 -12.97 22.55 -54.17
C GLU A 316 -13.57 21.33 -53.44
N THR A 317 -14.87 21.41 -53.20
CA THR A 317 -15.78 20.34 -52.73
C THR A 317 -16.18 19.41 -53.86
N ALA A 318 -16.17 18.08 -53.64
CA ALA A 318 -17.06 17.17 -54.37
C ALA A 318 -17.41 15.91 -53.56
N ILE A 319 -18.72 15.71 -53.40
CA ILE A 319 -19.38 14.53 -52.88
C ILE A 319 -19.49 13.50 -54.02
N THR A 320 -19.12 12.24 -53.77
CA THR A 320 -19.62 11.11 -54.58
C THR A 320 -19.73 9.83 -53.77
N LYS A 321 -20.85 9.14 -53.98
CA LYS A 321 -21.36 7.95 -53.29
C LYS A 321 -20.85 6.64 -53.95
N PRO A 322 -21.19 5.44 -53.42
CA PRO A 322 -20.27 4.33 -53.27
C PRO A 322 -20.29 3.33 -54.44
N SER A 323 -19.20 2.61 -54.64
CA SER A 323 -19.22 1.38 -55.44
C SER A 323 -18.50 0.23 -54.74
N SER A 324 -19.23 -0.87 -54.71
CA SER A 324 -18.79 -2.22 -54.36
C SER A 324 -17.67 -2.73 -55.26
N LYS A 325 -16.69 -3.44 -54.69
CA LYS A 325 -16.27 -4.81 -55.06
C LYS A 325 -14.81 -5.11 -54.68
N LYS A 326 -14.62 -6.40 -54.32
CA LYS A 326 -13.39 -7.22 -54.40
C LYS A 326 -12.31 -7.00 -53.32
N LYS A 327 -12.35 -7.89 -52.32
CA LYS A 327 -11.24 -8.16 -51.40
C LYS A 327 -10.08 -8.82 -52.16
N ALA A 328 -9.12 -8.00 -52.58
CA ALA A 328 -7.80 -8.45 -53.01
C ALA A 328 -6.84 -8.40 -51.81
N THR A 329 -6.34 -9.55 -51.38
CA THR A 329 -5.30 -9.71 -50.36
C THR A 329 -3.96 -9.18 -50.87
N ARG A 330 -3.74 -7.87 -50.71
CA ARG A 330 -2.48 -7.19 -51.02
C ARG A 330 -1.51 -7.37 -49.85
N LYS A 331 -0.49 -8.22 -50.02
CA LYS A 331 0.66 -8.33 -49.10
C LYS A 331 1.39 -6.99 -49.06
N ARG A 332 1.10 -6.17 -48.05
CA ARG A 332 1.72 -4.86 -47.82
C ARG A 332 3.07 -5.09 -47.13
N LYS A 333 4.17 -5.04 -47.89
CA LYS A 333 5.52 -4.88 -47.33
C LYS A 333 5.53 -3.59 -46.50
N LYS A 334 5.57 -3.73 -45.19
CA LYS A 334 5.65 -2.63 -44.23
C LYS A 334 7.04 -2.02 -44.34
N LYS A 335 7.21 -1.06 -45.24
CA LYS A 335 8.38 -0.17 -45.27
C LYS A 335 8.38 0.54 -43.92
N LEU A 336 9.38 0.27 -43.10
CA LEU A 336 9.60 0.93 -41.82
C LEU A 336 9.83 2.41 -42.15
N LEU A 337 8.78 3.23 -42.09
CA LEU A 337 8.93 4.68 -42.18
C LEU A 337 9.73 5.08 -40.94
N GLU A 338 10.94 5.59 -41.17
CA GLU A 338 11.69 6.28 -40.13
C GLU A 338 10.78 7.37 -39.55
N PRO A 339 10.69 7.49 -38.21
CA PRO A 339 9.85 8.49 -37.60
C PRO A 339 10.27 9.86 -38.15
N PRO A 340 9.31 10.69 -38.61
CA PRO A 340 9.64 12.02 -39.10
C PRO A 340 10.44 12.73 -38.01
N VAL A 341 11.61 13.25 -38.38
CA VAL A 341 12.43 14.08 -37.49
C VAL A 341 11.51 15.19 -36.98
N PRO A 342 11.29 15.30 -35.65
CA PRO A 342 10.37 16.29 -35.11
C PRO A 342 10.78 17.65 -35.62
N ASN A 343 9.85 18.35 -36.27
CA ASN A 343 10.05 19.73 -36.68
C ASN A 343 10.45 20.54 -35.43
N ASP A 344 11.45 21.42 -35.54
CA ASP A 344 11.96 22.22 -34.41
C ASP A 344 10.83 22.96 -33.67
N ASP A 345 9.77 23.33 -34.38
CA ASP A 345 8.59 23.96 -33.79
C ASP A 345 7.77 23.02 -32.90
N GLU A 346 7.70 21.73 -33.22
CA GLU A 346 7.06 20.72 -32.37
C GLU A 346 7.89 20.46 -31.12
N ALA A 347 9.22 20.40 -31.25
CA ALA A 347 10.12 20.26 -30.11
C ALA A 347 10.00 21.45 -29.13
N LYS A 348 9.90 22.69 -29.65
CA LYS A 348 9.65 23.89 -28.85
C LYS A 348 8.30 23.83 -28.13
N LYS A 349 7.22 23.42 -28.81
CA LYS A 349 5.88 23.25 -28.20
C LYS A 349 5.90 22.20 -27.10
N LEU A 350 6.59 21.08 -27.31
CA LEU A 350 6.73 20.01 -26.33
C LEU A 350 7.50 20.49 -25.09
N ASN A 351 8.62 21.19 -25.29
CA ASN A 351 9.42 21.77 -24.20
C ASN A 351 8.63 22.80 -23.40
N ALA A 352 7.85 23.67 -24.07
CA ALA A 352 6.97 24.62 -23.38
C ALA A 352 5.90 23.90 -22.52
N LEU A 353 5.32 22.81 -23.04
CA LEU A 353 4.37 21.98 -22.29
C LEU A 353 5.02 21.34 -21.07
N TYR A 354 6.22 20.78 -21.21
CA TYR A 354 6.97 20.19 -20.09
C TYR A 354 7.33 21.23 -19.04
N SER A 355 7.80 22.41 -19.43
CA SER A 355 8.09 23.52 -18.52
C SER A 355 6.84 23.95 -17.75
N ARG A 356 5.68 24.03 -18.41
CA ARG A 356 4.41 24.36 -17.76
C ARG A 356 3.97 23.29 -16.76
N ARG A 357 4.14 22.01 -17.09
CA ARG A 357 3.84 20.88 -16.18
C ARG A 357 4.79 20.86 -14.98
N ALA A 358 6.08 21.08 -15.21
CA ALA A 358 7.08 21.15 -14.15
C ALA A 358 6.81 22.33 -13.20
N TYR A 359 6.45 23.49 -13.74
CA TYR A 359 6.04 24.65 -12.95
C TYR A 359 4.78 24.37 -12.12
N HIS A 360 3.75 23.77 -12.73
CA HIS A 360 2.52 23.41 -12.01
C HIS A 360 2.77 22.41 -10.89
N LYS A 361 3.64 21.41 -11.13
CA LYS A 361 4.05 20.45 -10.10
C LYS A 361 4.73 21.16 -8.92
N ARG A 362 5.72 22.03 -9.19
CA ARG A 362 6.39 22.83 -8.14
C ARG A 362 5.41 23.73 -7.39
N LYS A 363 4.42 24.31 -8.09
CA LYS A 363 3.39 25.14 -7.46
C LYS A 363 2.54 24.34 -6.47
N LEU A 364 2.14 23.11 -6.83
CA LEU A 364 1.41 22.23 -5.91
C LEU A 364 2.29 21.81 -4.72
N GLU A 365 3.56 21.50 -4.96
CA GLU A 365 4.53 21.20 -3.88
C GLU A 365 4.69 22.38 -2.92
N MET A 366 4.77 23.63 -3.42
CA MET A 366 4.81 24.83 -2.56
C MET A 366 3.53 25.01 -1.74
N LEU A 367 2.34 24.84 -2.35
CA LEU A 367 1.07 24.94 -1.62
C LEU A 367 0.96 23.89 -0.51
N GLY A 368 1.43 22.67 -0.76
CA GLY A 368 1.47 21.62 0.27
C GLY A 368 2.43 21.94 1.41
N LEU A 369 3.58 22.55 1.12
CA LEU A 369 4.52 23.02 2.14
C LEU A 369 3.95 24.19 2.95
N GLU A 370 3.24 25.14 2.31
CA GLU A 370 2.55 26.24 2.99
C GLU A 370 1.48 25.73 3.97
N GLU A 371 0.70 24.72 3.57
CA GLU A 371 -0.28 24.07 4.44
C GLU A 371 0.37 23.35 5.63
N GLN A 372 1.51 22.66 5.41
CA GLN A 372 2.27 22.02 6.48
C GLN A 372 2.84 23.04 7.47
N VAL A 373 3.40 24.16 6.99
CA VAL A 373 3.88 25.25 7.86
C VAL A 373 2.74 25.78 8.72
N LYS A 374 1.57 26.04 8.12
CA LYS A 374 0.39 26.51 8.85
C LYS A 374 -0.06 25.51 9.93
N CYS A 375 -0.06 24.21 9.64
CA CYS A 375 -0.38 23.18 10.63
C CYS A 375 0.62 23.20 11.81
N LEU A 376 1.92 23.26 11.51
CA LEU A 376 2.98 23.32 12.52
C LEU A 376 2.90 24.60 13.38
N GLU A 377 2.52 25.73 12.80
CA GLU A 377 2.28 26.97 13.54
C GLU A 377 1.13 26.81 14.54
N THR A 378 0.00 26.22 14.12
CA THR A 378 -1.13 25.96 15.03
C THR A 378 -0.79 24.98 16.15
N GLU A 379 0.01 23.94 15.86
CA GLU A 379 0.48 22.99 16.86
C GLU A 379 1.43 23.66 17.86
N ASN A 380 2.39 24.47 17.38
CA ASN A 380 3.29 25.23 18.23
C ASN A 380 2.53 26.22 19.13
N GLU A 381 1.48 26.87 18.62
CA GLU A 381 0.64 27.75 19.43
C GLU A 381 -0.09 26.97 20.55
N SER A 382 -0.61 25.78 20.24
CA SER A 382 -1.22 24.88 21.21
C SER A 382 -0.23 24.42 22.29
N LEU A 383 1.01 24.09 21.90
CA LEU A 383 2.08 23.72 22.83
C LEU A 383 2.48 24.88 23.74
N ARG A 384 2.59 26.10 23.20
CA ARG A 384 2.84 27.32 24.00
C ARG A 384 1.75 27.54 25.04
N LYS A 385 0.47 27.41 24.66
CA LYS A 385 -0.66 27.51 25.60
C LYS A 385 -0.59 26.47 26.73
N LYS A 386 -0.19 25.23 26.42
CA LYS A 386 0.01 24.18 27.43
C LYS A 386 1.20 24.48 28.34
N ALA A 387 2.31 24.96 27.81
CA ALA A 387 3.49 25.35 28.58
C ALA A 387 3.14 26.45 29.61
N THR A 388 2.45 27.52 29.19
CA THR A 388 1.96 28.57 30.09
C THR A 388 1.03 28.03 31.17
N ARG A 389 0.16 27.07 30.83
CA ARG A 389 -0.70 26.40 31.83
C ARG A 389 0.13 25.62 32.85
N PHE A 390 1.15 24.89 32.43
CA PHE A 390 2.03 24.16 33.35
C PHE A 390 2.85 25.10 34.25
N GLU A 391 3.36 26.21 33.72
CA GLU A 391 4.02 27.25 34.51
C GLU A 391 3.09 27.80 35.60
N SER A 392 1.81 28.03 35.28
CA SER A 392 0.81 28.48 36.27
C SER A 392 0.56 27.45 37.37
N PHE A 393 0.59 26.15 37.06
CA PHE A 393 0.48 25.09 38.06
C PHE A 393 1.72 25.00 38.94
N LEU A 394 2.90 25.16 38.34
CA LEU A 394 4.16 25.16 39.07
C LEU A 394 4.25 26.34 40.05
N GLN A 395 3.83 27.53 39.63
CA GLN A 395 3.73 28.69 40.52
C GLN A 395 2.77 28.47 41.69
N LYS A 396 1.59 27.88 41.44
CA LYS A 396 0.64 27.54 42.52
C LYS A 396 1.20 26.51 43.49
N ALA A 397 1.91 25.49 42.97
CA ALA A 397 2.56 24.49 43.82
C ALA A 397 3.64 25.13 44.71
N LEU A 398 4.47 26.02 44.15
CA LEU A 398 5.48 26.76 44.92
C LEU A 398 4.86 27.63 46.01
N GLN A 399 3.74 28.32 45.73
CA GLN A 399 3.01 29.10 46.73
C GLN A 399 2.47 28.24 47.87
N LEU A 400 1.98 27.03 47.58
CA LEU A 400 1.51 26.08 48.60
C LEU A 400 2.64 25.56 49.49
N VAL A 401 3.83 25.35 48.93
CA VAL A 401 5.01 24.95 49.71
C VAL A 401 5.45 26.09 50.62
N GLN A 402 5.52 27.31 50.10
CA GLN A 402 5.92 28.50 50.88
C GLN A 402 4.94 28.82 52.01
N SER A 403 3.63 28.67 51.79
CA SER A 403 2.63 28.88 52.85
C SER A 403 2.70 27.81 53.94
N HIS A 404 3.10 26.59 53.60
CA HIS A 404 3.27 25.51 54.57
C HIS A 404 4.55 25.67 55.41
N GLU A 405 5.63 26.18 54.83
CA GLU A 405 6.88 26.47 55.55
C GLU A 405 6.71 27.63 56.55
N GLY A 406 5.97 28.68 56.18
CA GLY A 406 5.69 29.81 57.08
C GLY A 406 4.85 29.43 58.31
N GLY A 407 3.90 28.49 58.15
CA GLY A 407 3.06 28.02 59.27
C GLY A 407 3.79 27.14 60.29
N GLN A 408 4.92 26.51 59.93
CA GLN A 408 5.69 25.70 60.86
C GLN A 408 6.64 26.50 61.76
N GLN A 409 6.98 27.75 61.41
CA GLN A 409 7.82 28.60 62.25
C GLN A 409 7.07 29.20 63.46
N GLU A 410 5.75 29.41 63.39
CA GLU A 410 4.98 29.95 64.53
C GLU A 410 4.51 28.89 65.53
N SER A 411 4.46 27.61 65.15
CA SER A 411 4.00 26.53 66.05
C SER A 411 5.11 25.85 66.86
N ASN A 412 6.38 26.21 66.65
CA ASN A 412 7.53 25.57 67.28
C ASN A 412 8.12 26.37 68.46
N ALA A 413 7.45 27.45 68.90
CA ALA A 413 7.91 28.25 70.04
C ALA A 413 7.50 27.70 71.43
N ASP A 414 6.63 26.69 71.51
CA ASP A 414 6.07 26.20 72.79
C ASP A 414 6.27 24.69 73.07
N LEU A 415 7.06 23.98 72.25
CA LEU A 415 7.34 22.56 72.51
C LEU A 415 8.67 22.40 73.25
N GLN A 416 8.56 22.29 74.57
CA GLN A 416 9.66 21.86 75.44
C GLN A 416 10.20 20.49 74.99
N PRO A 417 11.53 20.28 75.05
CA PRO A 417 12.16 19.03 74.65
C PRO A 417 11.77 17.91 75.62
N LEU A 418 11.00 16.93 75.13
CA LEU A 418 10.78 15.67 75.85
C LEU A 418 12.05 14.81 75.82
N PRO A 419 12.37 14.13 76.93
CA PRO A 419 13.60 13.36 77.06
C PRO A 419 13.56 12.09 76.22
N TYR A 420 14.70 11.85 75.56
CA TYR A 420 15.15 10.65 74.87
C TYR A 420 14.49 9.34 75.32
N GLY A 421 13.77 8.71 74.39
CA GLY A 421 13.33 7.33 74.45
C GLY A 421 13.97 6.50 73.33
N ASN A 422 14.77 5.52 73.74
CA ASN A 422 15.56 4.59 72.96
C ASN A 422 14.81 3.81 71.87
N ASN A 423 15.59 3.45 70.83
CA ASN A 423 15.52 2.22 70.02
C ASN A 423 14.25 1.96 69.19
N CYS A 424 14.33 2.26 67.90
CA CYS A 424 13.71 1.43 66.86
C CYS A 424 14.68 1.27 65.68
N ILE A 425 15.34 0.10 65.66
CA ILE A 425 16.15 -0.41 64.57
C ILE A 425 15.20 -0.74 63.41
N PHE A 426 15.30 -0.01 62.30
CA PHE A 426 14.69 -0.39 61.03
C PHE A 426 15.74 -1.09 60.15
N PRO A 427 15.41 -2.23 59.51
CA PRO A 427 16.35 -2.95 58.66
C PRO A 427 16.49 -2.24 57.31
N ALA A 428 17.74 -2.00 56.92
CA ALA A 428 18.13 -1.49 55.61
C ALA A 428 17.90 -2.56 54.53
N ASN A 429 16.82 -2.42 53.76
CA ASN A 429 16.68 -3.13 52.49
C ASN A 429 17.38 -2.35 51.38
N HIS A 430 18.65 -2.68 51.17
CA HIS A 430 19.39 -2.38 49.95
C HIS A 430 18.80 -3.20 48.78
N MET A 431 17.94 -2.59 47.96
CA MET A 431 17.69 -3.07 46.60
C MET A 431 18.71 -2.43 45.66
N ASN A 432 19.75 -3.20 45.37
CA ASN A 432 20.76 -2.89 44.37
C ASN A 432 20.24 -3.36 43.01
N ILE A 433 19.72 -2.46 42.18
CA ILE A 433 19.33 -2.77 40.79
C ILE A 433 20.55 -2.55 39.91
N GLY A 434 21.30 -3.63 39.67
CA GLY A 434 22.34 -3.68 38.66
C GLY A 434 21.72 -3.74 37.26
N ILE A 435 21.94 -2.69 36.48
CA ILE A 435 21.69 -2.68 35.04
C ILE A 435 22.99 -3.15 34.37
N THR A 436 23.03 -4.42 33.93
CA THR A 436 24.01 -4.90 32.96
C THR A 436 23.44 -4.73 31.56
N LEU A 437 24.07 -3.86 30.77
CA LEU A 437 23.90 -3.78 29.32
C LEU A 437 24.73 -4.90 28.66
N ASN A 438 24.09 -5.70 27.81
CA ASN A 438 24.70 -6.52 26.76
C ASN A 438 24.03 -6.20 25.44
#